data_AF-A0A953QM33-F1
#
_entry.id   AF-A0A953QM33-F1
#
_cell.length_a   1.000
_cell.length_b   1.000
_cell.length_c   1.000
_cell.angle_alpha   90.00
_cell.angle_beta   90.00
_cell.angle_gamma   90.00
#
_symmetry.space_group_name_H-M   'P 1'
#
loop_
_entity.id
_entity.type
_entity.pdbx_description
1 polymer ?
#
loop_
_entity_poly.entity_id
_entity_poly.type
_entity_poly.pdbx_seq_one_letter_code
_entity_poly.pdbx_strand_id
1 'polypeptide(L)'
;MTIEEVNAASLRASMAGDLDALKRTLQDRAGAIRELLQTEPSEALAARIRGAIEAGEFVAQDLRGICGRIAQLRSGVADVPAARHFAVEG
;
A
#
# COMPACT_ATOMS: atom_id res chain seq x y z
N MET A 1 -6.39 -9.10 12.25
CA MET A 1 -6.12 -8.96 10.81
C MET A 1 -4.62 -9.04 10.63
N THR A 2 -4.11 -9.88 9.75
CA THR A 2 -2.67 -10.02 9.53
C THR A 2 -2.13 -8.84 8.70
N ILE A 3 -0.82 -8.63 8.70
CA ILE A 3 -0.20 -7.57 7.90
C ILE A 3 -0.44 -7.76 6.39
N GLU A 4 -0.53 -9.02 5.95
CA GLU A 4 -0.83 -9.40 4.57
C GLU A 4 -2.28 -9.02 4.20
N GLU A 5 -3.24 -9.30 5.08
CA GLU A 5 -4.65 -8.92 4.90
C GLU A 5 -4.81 -7.39 4.82
N VAL A 6 -4.09 -6.66 5.68
CA VAL A 6 -4.11 -5.19 5.69
C VAL A 6 -3.47 -4.59 4.43
N ASN A 7 -2.36 -5.15 3.96
CA ASN A 7 -1.73 -4.72 2.71
C ASN A 7 -2.66 -4.94 1.51
N ALA A 8 -3.31 -6.10 1.43
CA ALA A 8 -4.28 -6.42 0.39
C ALA A 8 -5.50 -5.47 0.43
N ALA A 9 -5.98 -5.14 1.63
CA ALA A 9 -7.06 -4.16 1.81
C ALA A 9 -6.64 -2.76 1.37
N SER A 10 -5.41 -2.35 1.71
CA SER A 10 -4.85 -1.05 1.30
C SER A 10 -4.72 -0.94 -0.21
N LEU A 11 -4.25 -2.00 -0.88
CA LEU A 11 -4.18 -2.04 -2.34
C LEU A 11 -5.57 -1.90 -2.97
N ARG A 12 -6.57 -2.67 -2.50
CA ARG A 12 -7.95 -2.56 -3.00
C ARG A 12 -8.52 -1.16 -2.83
N ALA A 13 -8.31 -0.55 -1.66
CA ALA A 13 -8.77 0.82 -1.40
C ALA A 13 -8.09 1.85 -2.32
N SER A 14 -6.78 1.70 -2.54
CA SER A 14 -6.00 2.55 -3.45
C SER A 14 -6.49 2.42 -4.90
N MET A 15 -6.65 1.19 -5.39
CA MET A 15 -7.17 0.91 -6.74
C MET A 15 -8.60 1.43 -6.94
N ALA A 16 -9.44 1.40 -5.90
CA ALA A 16 -10.79 1.94 -5.91
C ALA A 16 -10.85 3.47 -5.79
N GLY A 17 -9.73 4.13 -5.48
CA GLY A 17 -9.70 5.56 -5.15
C GLY A 17 -10.42 5.93 -3.85
N ASP A 18 -10.71 4.95 -2.98
CA ASP A 18 -11.36 5.17 -1.68
C ASP A 18 -10.30 5.59 -0.66
N LEU A 19 -10.10 6.91 -0.55
CA LEU A 19 -9.11 7.50 0.35
C LEU A 19 -9.42 7.28 1.83
N ASP A 20 -10.71 7.15 2.20
CA ASP A 20 -11.10 6.91 3.59
C ASP A 20 -10.85 5.46 4.00
N ALA A 21 -11.17 4.50 3.12
CA ALA A 21 -10.77 3.11 3.31
C ALA A 21 -9.24 2.97 3.35
N LEU A 22 -8.53 3.63 2.43
CA LEU A 22 -7.07 3.61 2.38
C LEU A 22 -6.45 4.18 3.66
N LYS A 23 -6.99 5.28 4.18
CA LYS A 23 -6.55 5.84 5.47
C LYS A 23 -6.75 4.87 6.64
N ARG A 24 -7.92 4.22 6.71
CA ARG A 24 -8.23 3.22 7.75
C ARG A 24 -7.27 2.04 7.67
N THR A 25 -7.07 1.47 6.49
CA THR A 25 -6.19 0.30 6.32
C THR A 25 -4.72 0.65 6.62
N LEU A 26 -4.26 1.87 6.32
CA LEU A 26 -2.93 2.32 6.72
C LEU A 26 -2.77 2.45 8.25
N GLN A 27 -3.82 2.82 8.98
CA GLN A 27 -3.81 2.84 10.44
C GLN A 27 -3.76 1.42 11.01
N ASP A 28 -4.57 0.50 10.46
CA ASP A 28 -4.54 -0.91 10.83
C ASP A 28 -3.17 -1.54 10.55
N ARG A 29 -2.49 -1.07 9.50
CA ARG A 29 -1.15 -1.54 9.10
C ARG A 29 -0.12 -1.21 10.17
N ALA A 30 -0.19 0.00 10.73
CA ALA A 30 0.68 0.41 11.83
C ALA A 30 0.44 -0.44 13.10
N GLY A 31 -0.81 -0.85 13.35
CA GLY A 31 -1.17 -1.78 14.42
C GLY A 31 -0.56 -3.16 14.21
N ALA A 32 -0.76 -3.76 13.03
CA ALA A 32 -0.23 -5.08 12.69
C ALA A 32 1.31 -5.14 12.71
N ILE A 33 2.00 -4.07 12.29
CA ILE A 33 3.47 -3.97 12.42
C ILE A 33 3.89 -3.97 13.89
N ARG A 34 3.16 -3.26 14.75
CA ARG A 34 3.47 -3.22 16.19
C ARG A 34 3.32 -4.59 16.85
N GLU A 35 2.29 -5.35 16.48
CA GLU A 35 2.09 -6.73 16.95
C GLU A 35 3.21 -7.66 16.47
N LEU A 36 3.66 -7.54 15.22
CA LEU A 36 4.78 -8.32 14.69
C LEU A 36 6.09 -8.04 15.42
N LEU A 37 6.35 -6.79 15.81
CA LEU A 37 7.54 -6.41 16.57
C LEU A 37 7.54 -6.95 18.01
N GLN A 38 6.38 -7.37 18.53
CA GLN A 38 6.25 -8.01 19.85
C GLN A 38 6.34 -9.53 19.78
N THR A 39 6.40 -10.12 18.59
CA THR A 39 6.49 -11.56 18.38
C THR A 39 7.93 -12.03 18.51
N GLU A 40 8.17 -13.20 19.12
CA GLU A 40 9.50 -13.77 19.22
C GLU A 40 10.15 -14.00 17.84
N PRO A 41 11.45 -13.66 17.69
CA PRO A 41 12.16 -13.85 16.42
C PRO A 41 12.20 -15.32 15.98
N SER A 42 11.80 -15.58 14.73
CA SER A 42 11.91 -16.90 14.08
C SER A 42 12.06 -16.73 12.57
N GLU A 43 12.56 -17.76 11.87
CA GLU A 43 12.67 -17.74 10.40
C GLU A 43 11.30 -17.57 9.73
N ALA A 44 10.26 -18.22 10.26
CA ALA A 44 8.89 -18.08 9.78
C ALA A 44 8.38 -16.63 9.93
N LEU A 45 8.69 -15.97 11.05
CA LEU A 45 8.37 -14.56 11.26
C LEU A 45 9.15 -13.67 10.27
N ALA A 46 10.44 -13.95 10.04
CA ALA A 46 11.26 -13.19 9.10
C ALA A 46 10.73 -13.29 7.66
N ALA A 47 10.30 -14.48 7.23
CA ALA A 47 9.67 -14.69 5.92
C ALA A 47 8.35 -13.90 5.77
N ARG A 48 7.50 -13.92 6.81
CA ARG A 48 6.26 -13.14 6.83
C ARG A 48 6.50 -11.64 6.79
N ILE A 49 7.46 -11.14 7.58
CA ILE A 49 7.86 -9.72 7.57
C ILE A 49 8.35 -9.31 6.18
N ARG A 50 9.16 -10.15 5.51
CA ARG A 50 9.64 -9.86 4.15
C ARG A 50 8.49 -9.74 3.15
N GLY A 51 7.59 -10.72 3.10
CA GLY A 51 6.42 -10.67 2.20
C GLY A 51 5.50 -9.47 2.52
N ALA A 52 5.40 -9.10 3.80
CA ALA A 52 4.66 -7.92 4.22
C ALA A 52 5.31 -6.58 3.82
N ILE A 53 6.64 -6.52 3.76
CA ILE A 53 7.38 -5.36 3.26
C ILE A 53 7.16 -5.23 1.75
N GLU A 54 7.36 -6.30 0.98
CA GLU A 54 7.18 -6.30 -0.48
C GLU A 54 5.77 -5.85 -0.88
N ALA A 55 4.72 -6.40 -0.25
CA ALA A 55 3.35 -5.97 -0.49
C ALA A 55 3.09 -4.51 -0.07
N GLY A 56 3.79 -4.02 0.97
CA GLY A 56 3.72 -2.64 1.42
C GLY A 56 4.41 -1.64 0.50
N GLU A 57 5.49 -2.05 -0.18
CA GLU A 57 6.21 -1.21 -1.14
C GLU A 57 5.33 -0.85 -2.33
N PHE A 58 4.52 -1.80 -2.81
CA PHE A 58 3.57 -1.57 -3.90
C PHE A 58 2.53 -0.51 -3.51
N VAL A 59 1.96 -0.61 -2.31
CA VAL A 59 1.01 0.40 -1.78
C VAL A 59 1.69 1.77 -1.65
N ALA A 60 2.95 1.83 -1.20
CA ALA A 60 3.71 3.08 -1.09
C ALA A 60 4.02 3.70 -2.46
N GLN A 61 4.26 2.88 -3.49
CA GLN A 61 4.45 3.34 -4.86
C GLN A 61 3.15 3.94 -5.44
N ASP A 62 2.02 3.26 -5.22
CA ASP A 62 0.72 3.71 -5.69
C ASP A 62 0.29 5.02 -5.02
N LEU A 63 0.49 5.14 -3.70
CA LEU A 63 0.31 6.39 -2.95
C LEU A 63 1.17 7.53 -3.47
N ARG A 64 2.45 7.28 -3.80
CA ARG A 64 3.32 8.31 -4.42
C ARG A 64 2.79 8.75 -5.77
N GLY A 65 2.25 7.84 -6.57
CA GLY A 65 1.58 8.15 -7.83
C GLY A 65 0.36 9.06 -7.61
N ILE A 66 -0.52 8.71 -6.67
CA ILE A 66 -1.71 9.51 -6.31
C ILE A 66 -1.30 10.91 -5.82
N CYS A 67 -0.33 11.00 -4.91
CA CYS A 67 0.18 12.28 -4.40
C CYS A 67 0.81 13.14 -5.51
N GLY A 68 1.57 12.55 -6.42
CA GLY A 68 2.14 13.24 -7.57
C GLY A 68 1.06 13.83 -8.47
N ARG A 69 0.00 13.06 -8.74
CA ARG A 69 -1.16 13.52 -9.52
C ARG A 69 -1.91 14.65 -8.83
N ILE A 70 -2.15 14.55 -7.52
CA ILE A 70 -2.77 15.63 -6.73
C ILE A 70 -1.91 16.90 -6.79
N ALA A 71 -0.59 16.77 -6.67
CA ALA A 71 0.33 17.91 -6.76
C ALA A 71 0.30 18.58 -8.15
N GLN A 72 0.28 17.78 -9.22
CA GLN A 72 0.18 18.26 -10.62
C GLN A 72 -1.15 18.97 -10.89
N LEU A 73 -2.27 18.43 -10.39
CA LEU A 73 -3.58 19.06 -10.49
C LEU A 73 -3.62 20.40 -9.73
N ARG A 74 -2.96 20.48 -8.57
CA ARG A 74 -2.86 21.72 -7.78
C ARG A 74 -1.96 22.78 -8.42
N SER A 75 -0.98 22.39 -9.24
CA SER A 75 -0.10 23.33 -9.95
C SER A 75 -0.64 23.78 -11.31
N GLY A 76 -1.83 23.32 -11.73
CA GLY A 76 -2.44 23.69 -13.01
C GLY A 76 -1.77 23.04 -14.23
N VAL A 77 -0.91 22.04 -14.04
CA VAL A 77 -0.28 21.28 -15.12
C VAL A 77 -1.24 20.18 -15.55
N ALA A 78 -2.14 20.51 -16.47
CA ALA A 78 -3.07 19.57 -17.09
C ALA A 78 -2.38 18.81 -18.23
N ASP A 79 -1.49 17.87 -17.91
CA ASP A 79 -1.27 16.71 -18.78
C ASP A 79 -0.52 15.62 -18.03
N VAL A 80 -1.17 14.47 -17.82
CA VAL A 80 -0.48 13.22 -17.48
C VAL A 80 -1.18 12.08 -18.22
N PRO A 81 -0.50 11.43 -19.18
CA PRO A 81 -1.00 10.22 -19.81
C PRO A 81 -1.31 9.18 -18.73
N ALA A 82 -2.45 8.50 -18.87
CA ALA A 82 -2.79 7.36 -18.04
C ALA A 82 -1.58 6.42 -17.96
N ALA A 83 -0.99 6.32 -16.76
CA ALA A 83 0.02 5.31 -16.51
C ALA A 83 -0.66 3.98 -16.82
N ARG A 84 -0.18 3.34 -17.88
CA ARG A 84 -0.65 2.05 -18.36
C ARG A 84 -0.75 1.12 -17.16
N HIS A 85 -1.95 0.63 -16.90
CA HIS A 85 -2.15 -0.55 -16.08
C HIS A 85 -1.16 -1.59 -16.60
N PHE A 86 -0.15 -1.93 -15.82
CA PHE A 86 0.61 -3.14 -16.08
C PHE A 86 -0.38 -4.28 -15.83
N ALA A 87 -0.95 -4.79 -16.92
CA ALA A 87 -1.50 -6.12 -16.92
C ALA A 87 -0.36 -7.04 -16.47
N VAL A 88 -0.44 -7.51 -15.23
CA VAL A 88 0.26 -8.72 -14.85
C VAL A 88 -0.49 -9.84 -15.55
N GLU A 89 -0.09 -10.13 -16.79
CA GLU A 89 -0.50 -11.36 -17.47
C GLU A 89 0.02 -12.53 -16.63
N GLY A 90 -0.92 -13.31 -16.10
CA GLY A 90 -0.69 -14.68 -15.65
C GLY A 90 -1.02 -15.66 -16.76
#